data_AF-A0A098LDR6-F1
#
_entry.id   AF-A0A098LDR6-F1
#
_cell.length_a   1.000
_cell.length_b   1.000
_cell.length_c   1.000
_cell.angle_alpha   90.00
_cell.angle_beta   90.00
_cell.angle_gamma   90.00
#
_symmetry.space_group_name_H-M   'P 1'
#
loop_
_entity.id
_entity.type
_entity.pdbx_description
1 polymer ?
#
loop_
_entity_poly.entity_id
_entity_poly.type
_entity_poly.pdbx_seq_one_letter_code
_entity_poly.pdbx_strand_id
1 'polypeptide(L)' 'MVTSQMKRNNVKIQYKCIRTPDNKQLKDFKENQIYRGRSFNDLFEVSTEWASHKPTFLLEKKDFEKYFELLTPIEAGV' A
#
# COMPACT_ATOMS: atom_id res chain seq x y z
N MET A 1 29.47 12.67 6.29
CA MET A 1 28.35 11.75 6.59
C MET A 1 27.27 11.96 5.54
N VAL A 2 27.30 11.21 4.45
CA VAL A 2 26.23 11.23 3.45
C VAL A 2 25.59 9.87 3.54
N THR A 3 24.47 9.80 4.27
CA THR A 3 23.65 8.60 4.30
C THR A 3 23.15 8.39 2.88
N SER A 4 23.71 7.37 2.23
CA SER A 4 23.32 6.90 0.91
C SER A 4 21.79 6.81 0.87
N GLN A 5 21.17 7.77 0.20
CA GLN A 5 19.80 7.66 -0.26
C GLN A 5 19.82 6.53 -1.30
N MET A 6 19.72 5.29 -0.82
CA MET A 6 19.24 4.16 -1.60
C MET A 6 18.03 4.71 -2.36
N LYS A 7 18.14 4.85 -3.67
CA LYS A 7 17.00 4.98 -4.58
C LYS A 7 16.16 3.71 -4.38
N ARG A 8 15.39 3.64 -3.30
CA ARG A 8 14.35 2.64 -3.10
C ARG A 8 13.32 3.02 -4.16
N ASN A 9 13.29 2.25 -5.24
CA ASN A 9 12.34 2.41 -6.33
C ASN A 9 10.94 2.04 -5.80
N ASN A 10 10.38 2.93 -4.97
CA ASN A 10 9.11 2.73 -4.31
C ASN A 10 8.01 3.30 -5.19
N VAL A 11 7.32 2.42 -5.91
CA VAL A 11 6.22 2.85 -6.75
C VAL A 11 5.08 3.21 -5.82
N LYS A 12 4.68 4.49 -5.82
CA LYS A 12 3.48 4.92 -5.13
C LYS A 12 2.29 4.31 -5.86
N ILE A 13 1.52 3.52 -5.13
CA ILE A 13 0.33 2.85 -5.65
C ILE A 13 -0.90 3.37 -4.95
N GLN A 14 -1.99 3.43 -5.70
CA GLN A 14 -3.31 3.67 -5.14
C GLN A 14 -4.14 2.40 -5.29
N TYR A 15 -4.81 2.02 -4.21
CA TYR A 15 -5.57 0.79 -4.17
C TYR A 15 -6.85 0.97 -3.39
N LYS A 16 -7.88 0.23 -3.80
CA LYS A 16 -9.20 0.25 -3.18
C LYS A 16 -9.36 -1.00 -2.34
N CYS A 17 -9.79 -0.86 -1.11
CA CYS A 17 -10.24 -2.00 -0.34
C CYS A 17 -11.57 -2.49 -0.93
N ILE A 18 -11.56 -3.65 -1.60
CA ILE A 18 -12.76 -4.24 -2.18
C ILE A 18 -13.46 -5.18 -1.20
N ARG A 19 -12.72 -5.66 -0.20
CA ARG A 19 -13.22 -6.60 0.79
C ARG A 19 -12.60 -6.30 2.13
N THR A 20 -13.44 -6.19 3.15
CA THR A 20 -12.96 -6.05 4.54
C THR A 20 -12.03 -7.21 4.87
N PRO A 21 -10.74 -6.95 5.16
CA PRO A 21 -9.81 -8.01 5.45
C PRO A 21 -10.10 -8.59 6.84
N ASP A 22 -10.23 -9.91 6.93
CA ASP A 22 -10.47 -10.61 8.20
C ASP A 22 -9.21 -10.61 9.10
N ASN A 23 -8.08 -10.23 8.50
CA ASN A 23 -6.78 -10.22 9.15
C ASN A 23 -6.72 -9.13 10.22
N LYS A 24 -6.33 -9.51 11.45
CA LYS A 24 -6.35 -8.63 12.64
C LYS A 24 -5.56 -7.33 12.45
N GLN A 25 -4.53 -7.37 11.61
CA GLN A 25 -3.65 -6.26 11.25
C GLN A 25 -4.28 -5.28 10.26
N LEU A 26 -5.19 -5.75 9.40
CA LEU A 26 -5.82 -4.95 8.36
C LEU A 26 -7.26 -4.52 8.75
N LYS A 27 -7.71 -4.79 9.97
CA LYS A 27 -9.07 -4.44 10.44
C LYS A 27 -9.42 -2.95 10.40
N ASP A 28 -8.40 -2.09 10.35
CA ASP A 28 -8.56 -0.64 10.26
C ASP A 28 -8.87 -0.17 8.82
N PHE A 29 -8.70 -1.06 7.82
CA PHE A 29 -9.09 -0.79 6.43
C PHE A 29 -10.60 -0.99 6.24
N LYS A 30 -11.25 0.06 5.74
CA LYS A 30 -12.68 0.10 5.42
C LYS A 30 -12.92 -0.34 3.98
N GLU A 31 -13.93 -1.16 3.77
CA GLU A 31 -14.39 -1.54 2.45
C GLU A 31 -14.83 -0.32 1.62
N ASN A 32 -14.63 -0.40 0.30
CA ASN A 32 -14.86 0.66 -0.68
C ASN A 32 -14.04 1.95 -0.47
N GLN A 33 -13.13 1.97 0.49
CA GLN A 33 -12.23 3.10 0.70
C GLN A 33 -10.96 2.96 -0.13
N ILE A 34 -10.51 4.09 -0.67
CA ILE A 34 -9.28 4.19 -1.46
C ILE A 34 -8.15 4.58 -0.52
N TYR A 35 -7.07 3.81 -0.60
CA TYR A 35 -5.87 3.98 0.18
C TYR A 35 -4.66 4.16 -0.73
N ARG A 36 -3.58 4.63 -0.12
CA ARG A 36 -2.32 4.89 -0.79
C ARG A 36 -1.21 4.17 -0.05
N GLY A 37 -0.31 3.59 -0.81
CA GLY A 37 0.80 2.84 -0.28
C GLY A 37 1.92 2.75 -1.29
N ARG A 38 2.74 1.72 -1.14
CA ARG A 38 3.93 1.52 -1.96
C ARG A 38 4.03 0.07 -2.40
N SER A 39 4.56 -0.16 -3.60
CA SER A 39 4.90 -1.50 -4.07
C SER A 39 6.40 -1.63 -4.27
N PHE A 40 6.93 -2.81 -3.93
CA PHE A 40 8.35 -3.17 -3.98
C PHE A 40 8.50 -4.63 -4.42
N ASN A 41 8.96 -4.91 -5.65
CA ASN A 41 9.28 -6.28 -6.13
C ASN A 41 8.27 -7.35 -5.66
N ASP A 42 7.00 -7.23 -6.07
CA ASP A 42 5.90 -8.14 -5.72
C ASP A 42 5.33 -8.02 -4.28
N LEU A 43 5.88 -7.11 -3.47
CA LEU A 43 5.36 -6.75 -2.15
C LEU A 43 4.58 -5.43 -2.22
N PHE A 44 3.54 -5.33 -1.40
CA PHE A 44 2.61 -4.22 -1.33
C PHE A 44 2.56 -3.71 0.12
N GLU A 45 3.20 -2.57 0.35
CA GLU A 45 3.09 -1.83 1.60
C GLU A 45 1.78 -1.03 1.59
N VAL A 46 0.80 -1.51 2.36
CA VAL A 46 -0.49 -0.86 2.55
C VAL A 46 -0.50 -0.07 3.85
N SER A 47 -1.16 1.09 3.85
CA SER A 47 -1.32 1.96 5.03
C SER A 47 -2.74 2.53 5.05
N THR A 48 -3.33 2.64 6.25
CA THR A 48 -4.68 3.22 6.39
C THR A 48 -4.68 4.75 6.24
N GLU A 49 -3.56 5.40 6.58
CA GLU A 49 -3.37 6.83 6.39
C GLU A 49 -1.98 7.14 5.83
N TRP A 50 -1.89 8.17 5.00
CA TRP A 50 -0.63 8.76 4.54
C TRP A 50 -0.08 9.71 5.61
N ALA A 51 0.16 9.21 6.82
CA ALA A 51 0.70 9.98 7.94
C ALA A 51 1.85 9.20 8.60
N SER A 52 2.94 9.89 8.92
CA SER A 52 4.24 9.34 9.36
C SER A 52 4.22 8.45 10.62
N HIS A 53 3.09 8.30 11.29
CA HIS A 53 2.97 7.65 12.60
C HIS A 53 2.02 6.45 12.65
N LYS A 54 1.44 6.05 11.51
CA LYS A 54 0.53 4.89 11.45
C LYS A 54 1.27 3.62 11.03
N PRO A 55 0.83 2.44 11.52
CA PRO A 55 1.44 1.17 11.13
C PRO A 55 1.22 0.95 9.63
N THR A 56 2.31 0.68 8.93
CA THR A 56 2.29 0.20 7.54
C THR A 56 2.37 -1.33 7.57
N PHE A 57 1.63 -1.97 6.66
CA PHE A 57 1.59 -3.43 6.58
C PHE A 57 2.14 -3.86 5.24
N LEU A 58 3.08 -4.79 5.26
CA LEU A 58 3.63 -5.38 4.06
C LEU A 58 2.84 -6.64 3.72
N LEU A 59 2.24 -6.65 2.55
CA LEU A 59 1.48 -7.78 2.01
C LEU A 59 2.18 -8.31 0.77
N GLU A 60 2.16 -9.62 0.58
CA GLU A 60 2.50 -10.21 -0.70
C GLU A 60 1.38 -9.94 -1.71
N LYS A 61 1.73 -9.91 -3.01
CA LYS A 61 0.77 -9.74 -4.10
C LYS A 61 -0.49 -10.60 -3.94
N LYS A 62 -0.32 -11.88 -3.61
CA LYS A 62 -1.44 -12.84 -3.45
C LYS A 62 -2.41 -12.45 -2.34
N ASP A 63 -1.93 -11.90 -1.24
CA ASP A 63 -2.79 -11.48 -0.13
C ASP A 63 -3.35 -10.09 -0.37
N PHE A 64 -2.59 -9.23 -1.03
CA PHE A 64 -3.07 -7.93 -1.47
C PHE A 64 -4.27 -8.08 -2.42
N GLU A 65 -4.16 -8.87 -3.49
CA GLU A 65 -5.22 -9.06 -4.49
C GLU A 65 -6.50 -9.72 -3.93
N LYS A 66 -6.44 -10.37 -2.74
CA LYS A 66 -7.64 -10.93 -2.08
C LYS A 66 -8.55 -9.88 -1.45
N TYR A 67 -7.97 -8.79 -0.97
CA TYR A 67 -8.66 -7.79 -0.15
C TYR A 67 -8.67 -6.39 -0.79
N PHE A 68 -7.64 -6.10 -1.58
CA PHE A 68 -7.38 -4.82 -2.20
C PHE A 68 -7.28 -4.98 -3.71
N GLU A 69 -7.83 -4.01 -4.42
CA GLU A 69 -7.73 -3.87 -5.86
C GLU A 69 -6.79 -2.71 -6.17
N LEU A 70 -5.74 -2.99 -6.95
CA LEU A 70 -4.83 -1.95 -7.43
C LEU A 70 -5.59 -1.07 -8.44
N LEU A 71 -5.83 0.20 -8.10
CA LEU A 71 -6.52 1.12 -9.00
C LEU A 71 -5.59 1.70 -10.04
N THR A 72 -4.42 2.18 -9.62
CA THR A 72 -3.47 2.83 -10.53
C THR A 72 -2.10 2.96 -9.88
N PRO A 73 -1.00 2.68 -10.60
CA PRO A 73 0.26 3.31 -10.26
C PRO A 73 0.05 4.82 -10.37
N ILE A 74 0.50 5.60 -9.38
CA ILE A 74 0.52 7.05 -9.49
C ILE A 74 1.70 7.38 -10.43
N GLU A 75 1.57 7.03 -11.69
CA GLU A 75 2.41 7.60 -12.73
C GLU A 75 2.02 9.06 -12.84
N ALA A 76 3.01 9.91 -12.68
CA ALA A 76 2.90 11.35 -12.83
C ALA A 76 2.30 11.64 -14.21
N GLY A 77 1.00 11.93 -14.25
CA GLY A 77 0.31 12.41 -15.43
C GLY A 77 0.50 13.92 -15.54
N VAL A 78 1.34 14.29 -16.52
CA VAL A 78 1.60 15.63 -17.10
C VAL A 78 2.64 16.49 -16.36
#